data_AF-A0A0E4C825-F1
#
_entry.id   AF-A0A0E4C825-F1
#
_cell.length_a   1.000
_cell.length_b   1.000
_cell.length_c   1.000
_cell.angle_alpha   90.00
_cell.angle_beta   90.00
_cell.angle_gamma   90.00
#
_symmetry.space_group_name_H-M   'P 1'
#
loop_
_entity.id
_entity.type
_entity.pdbx_description
1 polymer ?
#
loop_
_entity_poly.entity_id
_entity_poly.type
_entity_poly.pdbx_seq_one_letter_code
_entity_poly.pdbx_strand_id
1 'polypeptide(L)' 'LYGQTSIIITSNKGPEEWGDILGDPAITTAILDRLIHKSEVIHLTGDSYRLKHRQTIFGNN' A
#
# COMPACT_ATOMS: atom_id res chain seq x y z
N LEU A 1 -14.65 6.02 14.85
CA LEU A 1 -14.25 5.58 13.49
C LEU A 1 -13.84 4.10 13.43
N TYR A 2 -13.06 3.57 14.38
CA TYR A 2 -12.73 2.14 14.41
C TYR A 2 -13.99 1.27 14.50
N GLY A 3 -14.15 0.32 13.57
CA GLY A 3 -15.30 -0.58 13.49
C GLY A 3 -16.61 0.03 12.98
N GLN A 4 -16.60 1.30 12.58
CA GLN A 4 -17.81 2.02 12.12
C GLN A 4 -17.74 2.46 10.66
N THR A 5 -16.56 2.42 10.04
CA THR A 5 -16.35 2.74 8.63
C THR A 5 -15.29 1.84 8.03
N SER A 6 -15.41 1.56 6.74
CA SER A 6 -14.41 0.83 5.97
C SER A 6 -13.32 1.77 5.47
N ILE A 7 -12.08 1.32 5.50
CA ILE A 7 -10.91 2.06 5.00
C ILE A 7 -10.22 1.19 3.95
N ILE A 8 -9.95 1.76 2.78
CA ILE A 8 -9.11 1.14 1.76
C ILE A 8 -7.77 1.86 1.76
N ILE A 9 -6.68 1.11 1.89
CA ILE A 9 -5.31 1.63 1.84
C ILE A 9 -4.58 0.93 0.72
N THR A 10 -3.86 1.71 -0.10
CA THR A 10 -2.96 1.20 -1.13
C THR A 10 -1.52 1.54 -0.74
N SER A 11 -0.65 0.53 -0.72
CA SER A 11 0.78 0.70 -0.47
C SER A 11 1.58 -0.13 -1.45
N ASN A 12 2.76 0.37 -1.84
CA ASN A 12 3.76 -0.41 -2.57
C ASN A 12 4.69 -1.20 -1.63
N LYS A 13 4.41 -1.18 -0.32
CA LYS A 13 5.17 -1.81 0.76
C LYS A 13 4.22 -2.62 1.64
N GLY A 14 4.64 -3.83 2.01
CA GLY A 14 3.85 -4.71 2.87
C GLY A 14 3.71 -4.17 4.29
N PRO A 15 2.68 -4.58 5.08
CA PRO A 15 2.50 -4.12 6.45
C PRO A 15 3.74 -4.31 7.34
N GLU A 16 4.54 -5.36 7.12
CA GLU A 16 5.80 -5.57 7.85
C GLU A 16 6.84 -4.46 7.65
N GLU A 17 6.83 -3.77 6.50
CA GLU A 17 7.79 -2.72 6.16
C GLU A 17 7.35 -1.34 6.66
N TRP A 18 6.16 -1.22 7.26
CA TRP A 18 5.63 0.08 7.66
C TRP A 18 6.28 0.64 8.93
N GLY A 19 6.90 -0.23 9.74
CA GLY A 19 7.67 0.16 10.93
C GLY A 19 8.73 1.22 10.61
N ASP A 20 9.42 1.04 9.49
CA ASP A 20 10.48 1.95 9.05
C ASP A 20 9.94 3.26 8.45
N ILE A 21 8.70 3.25 7.95
CA ILE A 21 8.08 4.38 7.25
C ILE A 21 7.48 5.38 8.25
N LEU A 22 6.91 4.87 9.34
CA LEU A 22 6.14 5.66 10.31
C LEU A 22 7.01 6.20 11.47
N GLY A 23 8.30 5.87 11.49
CA GLY A 23 9.34 6.50 12.32
C GLY A 23 9.42 5.97 13.75
N ASP A 24 8.31 5.92 14.49
CA ASP A 24 8.26 5.33 15.83
C ASP A 24 7.67 3.91 15.78
N PRO A 25 8.44 2.86 16.09
CA PRO A 25 7.96 1.48 16.03
C PRO A 25 6.77 1.19 16.94
N ALA A 26 6.67 1.83 18.10
CA ALA A 26 5.57 1.62 19.05
C ALA A 26 4.27 2.24 18.53
N ILE A 27 4.34 3.46 17.99
CA ILE A 27 3.19 4.12 17.36
C ILE A 27 2.74 3.33 16.12
N THR A 28 3.70 2.89 15.31
CA THR A 28 3.44 2.09 14.10
C THR A 28 2.70 0.81 14.43
N THR A 29 3.19 0.08 15.43
CA THR A 29 2.55 -1.15 15.91
C THR A 29 1.12 -0.89 16.37
N ALA A 30 0.89 0.20 17.12
CA ALA A 30 -0.45 0.56 17.60
C ALA A 30 -1.42 1.00 16.49
N ILE A 31 -0.91 1.53 15.38
CA ILE A 31 -1.72 1.86 14.19
C ILE A 31 -2.02 0.59 13.42
N LEU A 32 -1.00 -0.23 13.14
CA LEU A 32 -1.13 -1.48 12.40
C LEU A 32 -2.10 -2.42 13.10
N ASP A 33 -2.01 -2.59 14.42
CA ASP A 33 -2.92 -3.43 15.21
C ASP A 33 -4.39 -3.08 14.94
N ARG A 34 -4.73 -1.78 14.91
CA ARG A 34 -6.09 -1.32 14.58
C ARG A 34 -6.48 -1.54 13.12
N LEU A 35 -5.54 -1.43 12.19
CA LEU A 35 -5.84 -1.60 10.77
C LEU A 35 -6.00 -3.08 10.40
N ILE A 36 -5.10 -3.94 10.89
CA ILE A 36 -5.04 -5.35 10.48
C ILE A 36 -5.99 -6.25 11.26
N HIS A 37 -6.46 -5.84 12.44
CA HIS A 37 -7.35 -6.67 13.27
C HIS A 37 -8.65 -7.08 12.56
N LYS A 38 -9.13 -6.28 11.59
CA LYS A 38 -10.27 -6.63 10.72
C LYS A 38 -10.05 -6.20 9.27
N SER A 39 -8.93 -6.61 8.68
CA SER A 39 -8.63 -6.34 7.27
C SER A 39 -8.34 -7.59 6.46
N GLU A 40 -8.59 -7.50 5.16
CA GLU A 40 -8.09 -8.44 4.16
C GLU A 40 -6.93 -7.78 3.39
N VAL A 41 -5.81 -8.49 3.26
CA VAL A 41 -4.64 -8.01 2.52
C VAL A 41 -4.67 -8.57 1.10
N ILE A 42 -4.87 -7.68 0.13
CA ILE A 42 -4.87 -8.04 -1.29
C ILE A 42 -3.50 -7.73 -1.89
N HIS A 43 -2.75 -8.79 -2.21
CA HIS A 43 -1.47 -8.66 -2.88
C HIS A 43 -1.67 -8.49 -4.39
N LEU A 44 -1.28 -7.34 -4.92
CA LEU A 44 -1.33 -7.05 -6.36
C LEU A 44 0.02 -7.37 -6.99
N THR A 45 0.02 -8.24 -8.00
CA THR A 45 1.21 -8.63 -8.76
C THR A 45 0.99 -8.38 -10.25
N GLY A 46 2.08 -8.37 -11.02
CA GLY A 46 2.07 -8.17 -12.47
C GLY A 46 2.76 -6.88 -12.92
N ASP A 47 2.77 -6.68 -14.23
CA ASP A 47 3.48 -5.56 -14.84
C ASP A 47 2.81 -4.22 -14.55
N SER A 48 3.63 -3.17 -14.42
CA SER A 48 3.15 -1.80 -14.31
C SER A 48 2.29 -1.45 -15.52
N TYR A 49 1.00 -1.17 -15.27
CA TYR A 49 0.07 -0.71 -16.30
C TYR A 49 0.64 0.50 -17.07
N ARG A 50 1.32 1.41 -16.36
CA ARG A 50 1.95 2.61 -16.93
C ARG A 50 3.07 2.27 -17.92
N LEU A 51 3.82 1.20 -17.68
CA LEU A 51 4.89 0.77 -18.58
C LEU A 51 4.30 0.06 -19.80
N LYS A 52 3.33 -0.84 -19.57
CA LYS A 52 2.67 -1.60 -20.63
C LYS A 52 1.99 -0.70 -21.67
N HIS A 53 1.43 0.41 -21.25
CA HIS A 53 0.73 1.37 -22.12
C HIS A 53 1.51 2.66 -22.34
N ARG A 54 2.81 2.65 -22.03
CA ARG A 54 3.67 3.81 -22.27
C ARG A 54 3.70 4.11 -23.77
N GLN A 55 3.11 5.23 -24.16
CA GLN A 55 3.35 5.83 -25.47
C GLN A 55 4.62 6.67 -25.35
N THR A 56 5.58 6.44 -26.24
CA THR A 56 6.82 7.21 -26.24
C THR A 56 6.51 8.61 -26.76
N ILE A 57 6.91 9.63 -26.02
CA ILE A 57 6.72 11.03 -26.44
C ILE A 57 7.62 11.34 -27.65
N PHE A 58 8.76 10.65 -27.71
CA PHE A 58 9.64 10.62 -28.87
C PHE A 58 9.20 9.42 -29.72
N GLY A 59 8.59 9.67 -30.87
CA GLY A 59 8.22 8.59 -31.80
C GLY A 59 9.45 7.76 -32.17
N ASN A 60 9.26 6.46 -32.38
CA ASN A 60 10.30 5.64 -33.01
C ASN A 60 10.48 6.17 -34.44
N ASN A 61 11.58 6.90 -34.66
CA ASN A 61 12.06 7.24 -36.01
C ASN A 61 12.44 5.97 -36.77
#